data_AF-A0A4Q1BKV9-F1
#
_entry.id   AF-A0A4Q1BKV9-F1
#
_cell.length_a   1.000
_cell.length_b   1.000
_cell.length_c   1.000
_cell.angle_alpha   90.00
_cell.angle_beta   90.00
_cell.angle_gamma   90.00
#
_symmetry.space_group_name_H-M   'P 1'
#
loop_
_entity.id
_entity.type
_entity.pdbx_description
1 polymer ?
#
loop_
_entity_poly.entity_id
_entity_poly.type
_entity_poly.pdbx_seq_one_letter_code
_entity_poly.pdbx_strand_id
1 'polypeptide(L)' 'MVRFKVRETRKLVKPLCGPELSNLLACFASSGTSLRSASMGPCADAAQALYGCMREPRRKGRPPKSSINFLLGKVGR' A
#
# COMPACT_ATOMS: atom_id res chain seq x y z
N MET A 1 -5.55 40.44 3.83
CA MET A 1 -5.89 39.46 2.77
C MET A 1 -5.66 38.06 3.30
N VAL A 2 -6.69 37.21 3.34
CA VAL A 2 -6.61 35.83 3.83
C VAL A 2 -6.22 34.91 2.67
N ARG A 3 -5.17 34.10 2.84
CA ARG A 3 -4.69 33.18 1.80
C ARG A 3 -5.28 31.79 2.01
N PHE A 4 -6.21 31.38 1.15
CA PHE A 4 -6.77 30.03 1.19
C PHE A 4 -5.75 29.00 0.69
N LYS A 5 -5.37 28.08 1.57
CA LYS A 5 -4.46 26.95 1.26
C LYS A 5 -4.92 25.70 1.99
N VAL A 6 -5.04 24.60 1.25
CA VAL A 6 -5.30 23.28 1.82
C VAL A 6 -4.00 22.70 2.35
N ARG A 7 -4.03 22.25 3.61
CA ARG A 7 -2.94 21.49 4.22
C ARG A 7 -2.85 20.13 3.54
N GLU A 8 -1.64 19.69 3.21
CA GLU A 8 -1.46 18.36 2.64
C GLU A 8 -1.96 17.31 3.63
N THR A 9 -3.05 16.64 3.27
CA THR A 9 -3.45 15.40 3.92
C THR A 9 -2.46 14.33 3.50
N ARG A 10 -1.75 13.71 4.46
CA ARG A 10 -0.94 12.53 4.19
C ARG A 10 -1.86 11.45 3.63
N LYS A 11 -1.81 11.22 2.31
CA LYS A 11 -2.51 10.09 1.71
C LYS A 11 -1.83 8.83 2.24
N LEU A 12 -2.60 7.94 2.86
CA LEU A 12 -2.13 6.62 3.26
C LEU A 12 -1.55 5.94 2.01
N VAL A 13 -0.25 5.70 2.05
CA VAL A 13 0.42 4.92 1.02
C VAL A 13 -0.14 3.51 1.16
N LYS A 14 -1.01 3.10 0.24
CA LYS A 14 -1.50 1.71 0.21
C LYS A 14 -0.31 0.82 -0.16
N PRO A 15 0.15 -0.08 0.73
CA PRO A 15 1.23 -1.00 0.40
C PRO A 15 0.75 -1.95 -0.70
N LEU A 16 1.54 -2.07 -1.78
CA LEU A 16 1.16 -2.79 -3.01
C LEU A 16 0.94 -4.30 -2.79
N CYS A 17 1.80 -4.92 -1.97
CA CYS A 17 1.67 -6.34 -1.59
C CYS A 17 1.14 -6.51 -0.16
N GLY A 18 0.59 -5.45 0.44
CA GLY A 18 -0.06 -5.51 1.74
C GLY A 18 -1.16 -6.57 1.87
N PRO A 19 -2.11 -6.69 0.91
CA PRO A 19 -3.18 -7.68 1.04
C PRO A 19 -2.67 -9.12 0.98
N GLU A 20 -1.76 -9.43 0.05
CA GLU A 20 -1.16 -10.76 -0.09
C GLU A 20 -0.40 -11.15 1.18
N LEU A 21 0.31 -10.20 1.78
CA LEU A 21 1.02 -10.41 3.04
C LEU A 21 0.04 -10.65 4.19
N SER A 22 -1.03 -9.87 4.30
CA SER A 22 -2.04 -10.07 5.35
C SER A 22 -2.73 -11.43 5.23
N ASN A 23 -2.98 -11.92 4.01
CA ASN A 23 -3.58 -13.23 3.78
C ASN A 23 -2.65 -14.36 4.23
N LEU A 24 -1.35 -14.25 3.91
CA LEU A 24 -0.36 -15.21 4.37
C LEU A 24 -0.23 -15.21 5.90
N LEU A 25 -0.24 -14.04 6.55
CA LEU A 25 -0.22 -13.95 8.01
C LEU A 25 -1.50 -14.52 8.65
N ALA A 26 -2.67 -14.29 8.05
CA ALA A 26 -3.93 -14.87 8.52
C ALA A 26 -3.94 -16.41 8.39
N CYS A 27 -3.34 -16.94 7.33
CA CYS A 27 -3.17 -18.38 7.16
C CYS A 27 -2.23 -18.97 8.22
N PHE A 28 -1.13 -18.28 8.55
CA PHE A 28 -0.26 -18.71 9.66
C PHE A 28 -0.94 -18.63 11.03
N ALA A 29 -1.76 -17.59 11.25
CA ALA A 29 -2.51 -17.44 12.49
C ALA A 29 -3.54 -18.56 12.70
N SER A 30 -4.19 -19.02 11.62
CA SER A 30 -5.16 -20.11 11.67
C SER A 30 -4.52 -21.50 11.74
N SER A 31 -3.38 -21.68 11.09
CA SER A 31 -2.72 -23.00 10.99
C SER A 31 -1.81 -23.32 12.17
N GLY A 32 -1.48 -22.34 13.03
CA GLY A 32 -0.60 -22.53 14.18
C GLY A 32 0.86 -22.87 13.81
N THR A 33 1.19 -22.86 12.52
CA THR A 33 2.51 -23.16 11.98
C THR A 33 3.39 -21.93 12.08
N SER A 34 4.39 -21.99 12.96
CA SER A 34 5.46 -21.00 13.01
C SER A 34 6.27 -21.02 11.71
N LEU A 35 6.73 -19.86 11.23
CA LEU A 35 7.64 -19.67 10.07
C LEU A 35 8.91 -20.57 10.09
N ARG A 36 9.20 -21.19 11.23
CA ARG A 36 10.37 -22.03 11.51
C ARG A 36 10.17 -23.49 11.08
N SER A 37 8.93 -23.96 10.97
CA SER A 37 8.63 -25.28 10.43
C SER A 37 8.64 -25.18 8.91
N ALA A 38 9.63 -25.79 8.27
CA ALA A 38 10.01 -25.65 6.86
C ALA A 38 8.94 -26.05 5.81
N SER A 39 7.69 -26.27 6.20
CA SER A 39 6.59 -26.54 5.29
C SER A 39 5.60 -25.37 5.29
N MET A 40 5.62 -24.59 4.21
CA MET A 40 4.54 -23.62 3.93
C MET A 40 3.17 -24.30 3.77
N GLY A 41 3.12 -25.63 3.68
CA GLY A 41 1.94 -26.47 3.89
C GLY A 41 0.64 -25.87 3.32
N PRO A 42 -0.41 -25.66 4.13
CA PRO A 42 -1.70 -25.12 3.67
C PRO A 42 -1.64 -23.63 3.25
N CYS A 43 -0.55 -22.93 3.54
CA CYS A 43 -0.36 -21.51 3.21
C CYS A 43 0.54 -21.30 1.97
N ALA A 44 0.86 -22.38 1.22
CA ALA A 44 1.69 -22.32 0.03
C ALA A 44 1.10 -21.41 -1.06
N ASP A 45 -0.22 -21.45 -1.26
CA ASP A 45 -0.90 -20.63 -2.26
C ASP A 45 -0.81 -19.12 -1.92
N ALA A 46 -1.01 -18.77 -0.64
CA ALA A 46 -0.86 -17.40 -0.16
C ALA A 46 0.59 -16.89 -0.29
N ALA A 47 1.57 -17.78 -0.11
CA ALA A 47 2.98 -17.46 -0.30
C ALA A 47 3.35 -17.26 -1.77
N GLN A 48 2.80 -18.07 -2.67
CA GLN A 48 3.02 -17.94 -4.10
C GLN A 48 2.40 -16.64 -4.64
N ALA A 49 1.22 -16.25 -4.14
CA ALA A 49 0.59 -14.97 -4.46
C ALA A 49 1.43 -13.76 -4.01
N LEU A 50 1.97 -13.81 -2.79
CA LEU A 50 2.89 -12.80 -2.27
C LEU A 50 4.18 -12.73 -3.10
N TYR A 51 4.76 -13.87 -3.45
CA TYR A 51 5.96 -13.93 -4.28
C TYR A 51 5.71 -13.33 -5.68
N GLY A 52 4.57 -13.67 -6.30
CA GLY A 52 4.15 -13.07 -7.56
C GLY A 52 4.01 -11.55 -7.48
N CYS A 53 3.41 -11.03 -6.40
CA CYS A 53 3.28 -9.59 -6.19
C CYS A 53 4.62 -8.85 -6.05
N MET A 54 5.59 -9.47 -5.37
CA MET A 54 6.92 -8.89 -5.13
C MET A 54 7.86 -9.02 -6.32
N ARG A 55 7.67 -10.03 -7.18
CA ARG A 55 8.49 -10.26 -8.36
C ARG A 55 8.27 -9.21 -9.45
N GLU A 56 7.07 -8.65 -9.54
CA GLU A 56 6.72 -7.66 -10.56
C GLU A 56 7.40 -6.29 -10.32
N PRO A 57 8.26 -5.80 -11.22
CA PRO A 57 8.90 -4.50 -11.09
C PRO A 57 7.87 -3.37 -11.22
N ARG A 58 7.62 -2.65 -10.12
CA ARG A 58 6.62 -1.59 -10.07
C ARG A 58 7.14 -0.29 -10.69
N ARG A 59 6.30 0.39 -11.47
CA ARG A 59 6.60 1.71 -12.06
C ARG A 59 6.85 2.73 -10.95
N LYS A 60 8.09 3.21 -10.84
CA LYS A 60 8.46 4.37 -10.03
C LYS A 60 7.88 5.62 -10.68
N GLY A 61 6.77 6.12 -10.15
CA GLY A 61 6.18 7.38 -10.60
C GLY A 61 5.60 8.13 -9.41
N ARG A 62 5.97 9.39 -9.23
CA ARG A 62 5.26 10.27 -8.30
C ARG A 62 3.86 10.49 -8.87
N PRO A 63 2.78 10.27 -8.11
CA PRO A 63 1.45 10.61 -8.60
C PRO A 63 1.41 12.11 -8.95
N PRO A 64 0.64 12.50 -9.98
CA PRO A 64 0.49 13.90 -10.34
C PRO A 64 0.00 14.70 -9.13
N LYS A 65 0.66 15.82 -8.85
CA LYS A 65 0.27 16.73 -7.76
C LYS A 65 -1.03 17.43 -8.14
N SER A 66 -1.98 17.51 -7.20
CA SER A 66 -3.20 18.29 -7.38
C SER A 66 -2.88 19.79 -7.45
N SER A 67 -3.53 20.51 -8.36
CA SER A 67 -3.41 21.97 -8.53
C SER A 67 -4.31 22.79 -7.60
N ILE A 68 -4.92 22.18 -6.58
CA ILE A 68 -5.94 22.82 -5.73
C ILE A 68 -5.47 24.12 -5.06
N ASN A 69 -4.24 24.15 -4.54
CA ASN A 69 -3.67 25.35 -3.92
C ASN A 69 -3.41 26.48 -4.92
N PHE A 70 -3.19 26.15 -6.20
CA PHE A 70 -3.08 27.16 -7.26
C PHE A 70 -4.45 27.78 -7.56
N LEU A 71 -5.50 26.97 -7.61
CA LEU A 71 -6.87 27.44 -7.86
C LEU A 71 -7.40 28.29 -6.69
N LEU A 72 -7.20 27.85 -5.44
CA LEU A 72 -7.60 28.59 -4.25
C LEU A 72 -6.90 29.95 -4.14
N GLY A 73 -5.64 30.04 -4.59
CA GLY A 73 -4.91 31.30 -4.67
C GLY A 73 -5.43 32.27 -5.73
N LYS A 74 -6.16 31.79 -6.75
CA LYS A 74 -6.85 32.65 -7.73
C LYS A 74 -8.21 33.15 -7.22
N VAL A 75 -8.96 32.30 -6.51
CA VAL A 75 -10.30 32.64 -5.99
C VAL A 75 -10.22 33.57 -4.77
N GLY A 76 -9.13 33.51 -3.99
CA GLY A 76 -8.90 34.39 -2.84
C GLY A 76 -8.30 35.77 -3.16
N ARG A 77 -8.30 36.20 -4.43
CA ARG A 77 -7.99 37.59 -4.79
C ARG A 77 -9.24 38.45 -4.72
#